data_AF-A0A922MA80-F1
#
_entry.id   AF-A0A922MA80-F1
#
_cell.length_a   1.000
_cell.length_b   1.000
_cell.length_c   1.000
_cell.angle_alpha   90.00
_cell.angle_beta   90.00
_cell.angle_gamma   90.00
#
_symmetry.space_group_name_H-M   'P 1'
#
loop_
_entity.id
_entity.type
_entity.pdbx_description
1 polymer ?
#
loop_
_entity_poly.entity_id
_entity_poly.type
_entity_poly.pdbx_seq_one_letter_code
_entity_poly.pdbx_strand_id
1 'polypeptide(L)'
;MLPATPIICGGETSRWLKSSGCTFIGKVSIANQIIWYEPTSPEHEDLAELARQNVGGRYAHPIYSKEGGWPPTIEKVLEEVSLKRGYPRTQLPPLTEEEIELVKGLRKDLVWLKQQYGDLEFMITENGLSNRGGLDDQDREDGVNVTAYTAWTLMDNFEWMNGYGVKFGLYEVDFTDPERKRTPRASAHYYASIIRTHSLDVPTTQNNV
;
A
#
# COMPACT_ATOMS: atom_id res chain seq x y z
N MET A 1 15.70 0.48 -16.39
CA MET A 1 15.08 -0.40 -15.39
C MET A 1 13.69 -0.73 -15.91
N LEU A 2 13.34 -2.00 -16.15
CA LEU A 2 12.05 -2.35 -16.77
C LEU A 2 10.92 -2.04 -15.77
N PRO A 3 9.89 -1.26 -16.13
CA PRO A 3 8.83 -0.84 -15.22
C PRO A 3 7.99 -2.01 -14.65
N ALA A 4 8.03 -3.19 -15.29
CA ALA A 4 7.29 -4.38 -14.87
C ALA A 4 7.98 -5.22 -13.78
N THR A 5 9.26 -4.96 -13.47
CA THR A 5 10.10 -5.84 -12.64
C THR A 5 9.47 -6.20 -11.28
N PRO A 6 8.89 -5.27 -10.49
CA PRO A 6 8.32 -5.63 -9.18
C PRO A 6 7.11 -6.57 -9.27
N ILE A 7 6.28 -6.39 -10.29
CA ILE A 7 5.02 -7.13 -10.46
C ILE A 7 5.30 -8.55 -10.97
N ILE A 8 6.22 -8.67 -11.93
CA ILE A 8 6.68 -9.97 -12.44
C ILE A 8 7.35 -10.76 -11.30
N CYS A 9 8.20 -10.12 -10.50
CA CYS A 9 8.86 -10.74 -9.35
C CYS A 9 7.85 -11.25 -8.30
N GLY A 10 6.77 -10.51 -8.05
CA GLY A 10 5.65 -10.97 -7.21
C GLY A 10 4.96 -12.22 -7.77
N GLY A 11 4.71 -12.25 -9.09
CA GLY A 11 4.16 -13.42 -9.78
C GLY A 11 5.06 -14.66 -9.71
N GLU A 12 6.38 -14.48 -9.92
CA GLU A 12 7.37 -15.55 -9.82
C GLU A 12 7.48 -16.12 -8.40
N THR A 13 7.41 -15.27 -7.39
CA THR A 13 7.43 -15.68 -5.97
C THR A 13 6.24 -16.60 -5.65
N SER A 14 5.02 -16.25 -6.11
CA SER A 14 3.85 -17.13 -5.97
C SER A 14 4.05 -18.46 -6.69
N ARG A 15 4.55 -18.42 -7.93
CA ARG A 15 4.82 -19.64 -8.73
C ARG A 15 5.83 -20.57 -8.04
N TRP A 16 6.88 -20.02 -7.43
CA TRP A 16 7.90 -20.78 -6.71
C TRP A 16 7.35 -21.42 -5.43
N LEU A 17 6.53 -20.70 -4.66
CA LEU A 17 5.87 -21.26 -3.48
C LEU A 17 5.05 -22.52 -3.80
N LYS A 18 4.46 -22.60 -5.00
CA LYS A 18 3.74 -23.80 -5.47
C LYS A 18 4.65 -24.94 -5.93
N SER A 19 5.73 -24.62 -6.66
CA SER A 19 6.59 -25.65 -7.27
C SER A 19 7.56 -26.30 -6.28
N SER A 20 7.80 -25.66 -5.14
CA SER A 20 8.73 -26.12 -4.10
C SER A 20 8.23 -27.33 -3.28
N GLY A 21 7.01 -27.83 -3.53
CA GLY A 21 6.46 -29.00 -2.83
C GLY A 21 6.17 -28.77 -1.34
N CYS A 22 6.30 -27.52 -0.87
CA CYS A 22 6.07 -27.12 0.51
C CYS A 22 4.61 -26.65 0.65
N THR A 23 3.85 -27.25 1.57
CA THR A 23 2.47 -26.79 1.84
C THR A 23 2.53 -25.53 2.69
N PHE A 24 2.54 -24.36 2.04
CA PHE A 24 2.41 -23.09 2.74
C PHE A 24 0.94 -22.85 3.12
N ILE A 25 0.65 -22.82 4.43
CA ILE A 25 -0.69 -22.54 4.99
C ILE A 25 -0.73 -21.10 5.48
N GLY A 26 -0.53 -20.14 4.57
CA GLY A 26 -0.51 -18.72 4.89
C GLY A 26 -1.07 -17.86 3.77
N LYS A 27 -1.31 -16.58 4.04
CA LYS A 27 -1.78 -15.60 3.05
C LYS A 27 -0.58 -14.87 2.43
N VAL A 28 -0.62 -14.65 1.12
CA VAL A 28 0.38 -13.86 0.37
C VAL A 28 -0.34 -12.69 -0.28
N SER A 29 0.19 -11.49 -0.10
CA SER A 29 -0.32 -10.26 -0.72
C SER A 29 0.84 -9.30 -0.99
N ILE A 30 0.53 -8.17 -1.63
CA ILE A 30 1.45 -7.07 -1.89
C ILE A 30 0.98 -5.81 -1.15
N ALA A 31 1.91 -5.13 -0.47
CA ALA A 31 1.67 -3.80 0.07
C ALA A 31 1.80 -2.77 -1.06
N ASN A 32 0.71 -2.07 -1.38
CA ASN A 32 0.70 -1.02 -2.38
C ASN A 32 0.53 0.34 -1.69
N GLN A 33 1.38 1.31 -2.02
CA GLN A 33 1.22 2.66 -1.54
C GLN A 33 0.13 3.36 -2.37
N ILE A 34 -1.04 3.54 -1.78
CA ILE A 34 -2.17 4.22 -2.42
C ILE A 34 -2.31 5.61 -1.81
N ILE A 35 -2.16 6.63 -2.65
CA ILE A 35 -2.39 8.02 -2.29
C ILE A 35 -3.69 8.45 -2.96
N TRP A 36 -4.61 9.00 -2.16
CA TRP A 36 -5.83 9.59 -2.70
C TRP A 36 -5.53 10.94 -3.33
N TYR A 37 -5.93 11.11 -4.59
CA TYR A 37 -5.89 12.39 -5.29
C TYR A 37 -7.32 12.90 -5.44
N GLU A 38 -7.67 13.90 -4.64
CA GLU A 38 -8.95 14.60 -4.71
C GLU A 38 -8.89 15.67 -5.82
N PRO A 39 -9.86 15.72 -6.74
CA PRO A 39 -9.95 16.80 -7.72
C PRO A 39 -10.25 18.15 -7.05
N THR A 40 -9.61 19.22 -7.51
CA THR A 40 -9.90 20.58 -7.00
C THR A 40 -11.18 21.18 -7.58
N SER A 41 -11.68 20.63 -8.69
CA SER A 41 -12.94 20.98 -9.35
C SER A 41 -13.42 19.82 -10.23
N PRO A 42 -14.71 19.77 -10.61
CA PRO A 42 -15.24 18.71 -11.48
C PRO A 42 -14.51 18.57 -12.83
N GLU A 43 -13.95 19.66 -13.34
CA GLU A 43 -13.18 19.68 -14.60
C GLU A 43 -11.84 18.92 -14.50
N HIS A 44 -11.35 18.70 -13.28
CA HIS A 44 -10.10 18.00 -13.02
C HIS A 44 -10.29 16.52 -12.64
N GLU A 45 -11.52 15.99 -12.69
CA GLU A 45 -11.81 14.60 -12.32
C GLU A 45 -10.96 13.60 -13.12
N ASP A 46 -10.87 13.79 -14.44
CA ASP A 46 -10.10 12.90 -15.32
C ASP A 46 -8.60 12.90 -14.97
N LEU A 47 -8.06 14.05 -14.53
CA LEU A 47 -6.66 14.16 -14.08
C LEU A 47 -6.45 13.50 -12.73
N ALA A 48 -7.40 13.66 -11.81
CA ALA A 48 -7.36 13.01 -10.51
C ALA A 48 -7.46 11.48 -10.67
N GLU A 49 -8.35 10.99 -11.54
CA GLU A 49 -8.46 9.58 -11.87
C GLU A 49 -7.19 9.03 -12.51
N LEU A 50 -6.60 9.77 -13.47
CA LEU A 50 -5.32 9.39 -14.05
C LEU A 50 -4.21 9.29 -13.00
N ALA A 51 -4.15 10.21 -12.03
CA ALA A 51 -3.20 10.15 -10.93
C ALA A 51 -3.43 8.93 -10.03
N ARG A 52 -4.69 8.62 -9.68
CA ARG A 52 -5.05 7.42 -8.90
C ARG A 52 -4.68 6.14 -9.65
N GLN A 53 -4.95 6.05 -10.95
CA GLN A 53 -4.54 4.92 -11.78
C GLN A 53 -3.03 4.82 -11.91
N ASN A 54 -2.31 5.94 -11.98
CA ASN A 54 -0.85 5.93 -12.07
C ASN A 54 -0.19 5.46 -10.77
N VAL A 55 -0.70 5.87 -9.61
CA VAL A 55 -0.10 5.55 -8.30
C VAL A 55 -0.61 4.23 -7.76
N GLY A 56 -1.92 4.02 -7.70
CA GLY A 56 -2.52 2.78 -7.21
C GLY A 56 -2.74 1.75 -8.31
N GLY A 57 -3.37 2.18 -9.40
CA GLY A 57 -3.80 1.29 -10.50
C GLY A 57 -2.66 0.53 -11.18
N ARG A 58 -1.48 1.12 -11.35
CA ARG A 58 -0.34 0.44 -12.01
C ARG A 58 0.12 -0.82 -11.29
N TYR A 59 -0.04 -0.90 -9.97
CA TYR A 59 0.32 -2.08 -9.19
C TYR A 59 -0.89 -2.97 -8.88
N ALA A 60 -2.09 -2.38 -8.78
CA ALA A 60 -3.30 -3.11 -8.49
C ALA A 60 -3.94 -3.76 -9.73
N HIS A 61 -3.99 -3.06 -10.87
CA HIS A 61 -4.69 -3.52 -12.07
C HIS A 61 -4.12 -4.83 -12.63
N PRO A 62 -2.80 -5.01 -12.79
CA PRO A 62 -2.26 -6.28 -13.30
C PRO A 62 -2.62 -7.49 -12.42
N ILE A 63 -2.80 -7.29 -11.12
CA ILE A 63 -3.00 -8.35 -10.12
C ILE A 63 -4.49 -8.60 -9.88
N TYR A 64 -5.31 -7.56 -9.74
CA TYR A 64 -6.68 -7.70 -9.23
C TYR A 64 -7.76 -7.54 -10.31
N SER A 65 -7.46 -6.88 -11.44
CA SER A 65 -8.44 -6.72 -12.53
C SER A 65 -8.74 -8.07 -13.21
N LYS A 66 -9.86 -8.16 -13.92
CA LYS A 66 -10.19 -9.38 -14.66
C LYS A 66 -9.30 -9.51 -15.91
N GLU A 67 -8.98 -8.37 -16.49
CA GLU A 67 -8.27 -8.18 -17.73
C GLU A 67 -6.76 -8.44 -17.53
N GLY A 68 -6.21 -8.10 -16.37
CA GLY A 68 -4.76 -8.00 -16.14
C GLY A 68 -4.17 -6.82 -16.91
N GLY A 69 -2.86 -6.83 -17.13
CA GLY A 69 -2.21 -5.73 -17.86
C GLY A 69 -2.19 -4.41 -17.07
N TRP A 70 -1.62 -3.36 -17.67
CA TRP A 70 -1.66 -2.03 -17.09
C TRP A 70 -3.07 -1.43 -17.19
N PRO A 71 -3.40 -0.38 -16.39
CA PRO A 71 -4.63 0.36 -16.60
C PRO A 71 -4.69 0.92 -18.03
N PRO A 72 -5.79 0.74 -18.79
CA PRO A 72 -5.87 1.17 -20.19
C PRO A 72 -5.62 2.67 -20.41
N THR A 73 -6.05 3.51 -19.46
CA THR A 73 -5.82 4.96 -19.48
C THR A 73 -4.33 5.30 -19.39
N ILE A 74 -3.57 4.53 -18.60
CA ILE A 74 -2.13 4.73 -18.40
C ILE A 74 -1.34 4.27 -19.63
N GLU A 75 -1.71 3.14 -20.23
CA GLU A 75 -1.08 2.68 -21.48
C GLU A 75 -1.24 3.73 -22.57
N LYS A 76 -2.48 4.20 -22.78
CA LYS A 76 -2.79 5.23 -23.77
C LYS A 76 -1.99 6.51 -23.56
N VAL A 77 -2.02 7.07 -22.34
CA VAL A 77 -1.32 8.33 -22.05
C VAL A 77 0.18 8.19 -22.22
N LEU A 78 0.79 7.09 -21.77
CA LEU A 78 2.24 6.91 -21.87
C LEU A 78 2.69 6.61 -23.29
N GLU A 79 1.87 5.94 -24.10
CA GLU A 79 2.12 5.80 -25.54
C GLU A 79 2.11 7.17 -26.22
N GLU A 80 1.06 7.97 -26.03
CA GLU A 80 0.95 9.31 -26.60
C GLU A 80 2.11 10.23 -26.18
N VAL A 81 2.48 10.21 -24.89
CA VAL A 81 3.61 11.00 -24.37
C VAL A 81 4.93 10.52 -24.95
N SER A 82 5.12 9.21 -25.11
CA SER A 82 6.35 8.65 -25.68
C SER A 82 6.51 9.05 -27.14
N LEU A 83 5.44 8.95 -27.93
CA LEU A 83 5.43 9.36 -29.34
C LEU A 83 5.67 10.87 -29.48
N LYS A 84 5.01 11.71 -28.67
CA LYS A 84 5.24 13.17 -28.65
C LYS A 84 6.68 13.55 -28.31
N ARG A 85 7.35 12.76 -27.48
CA ARG A 85 8.76 12.97 -27.11
C ARG A 85 9.76 12.39 -28.12
N GLY A 86 9.28 11.83 -29.23
CA GLY A 86 10.12 11.27 -30.29
C GLY A 86 10.72 9.90 -29.97
N TYR A 87 10.19 9.19 -28.96
CA TYR A 87 10.63 7.82 -28.71
C TYR A 87 10.07 6.88 -29.78
N PRO A 88 10.86 5.89 -30.25
CA PRO A 88 10.41 4.93 -31.26
C PRO A 88 9.37 3.91 -30.74
N ARG A 89 9.17 3.87 -29.42
CA ARG A 89 8.20 3.00 -28.74
C ARG A 89 7.84 3.57 -27.37
N THR A 90 6.71 3.13 -26.82
CA THR A 90 6.29 3.46 -25.45
C THR A 90 7.37 3.10 -24.42
N GLN A 91 7.57 3.98 -23.44
CA GLN A 91 8.42 3.72 -22.27
C GLN A 91 7.72 2.81 -21.24
N LEU A 92 6.43 2.54 -21.41
CA LEU A 92 5.69 1.48 -20.70
C LEU A 92 5.18 0.46 -21.72
N PRO A 93 6.01 -0.54 -22.08
CA PRO A 93 5.55 -1.62 -22.94
C PRO A 93 4.35 -2.33 -22.31
N PRO A 94 3.34 -2.73 -23.11
CA PRO A 94 2.26 -3.58 -22.64
C PRO A 94 2.85 -4.91 -22.16
N LEU A 95 2.21 -5.50 -21.14
CA LEU A 95 2.56 -6.85 -20.70
C LEU A 95 2.17 -7.86 -21.79
N THR A 96 3.00 -8.87 -21.99
CA THR A 96 2.69 -10.00 -22.86
C THR A 96 1.59 -10.87 -22.24
N GLU A 97 0.90 -11.67 -23.05
CA GLU A 97 -0.12 -12.60 -22.55
C GLU A 97 0.44 -13.58 -21.51
N GLU A 98 1.69 -14.03 -21.70
CA GLU A 98 2.39 -14.89 -20.74
C GLU A 98 2.63 -14.17 -19.40
N GLU A 99 3.08 -12.91 -19.43
CA GLU A 99 3.27 -12.11 -18.22
C GLU A 99 1.94 -11.80 -17.53
N ILE A 100 0.90 -11.50 -18.29
CA ILE A 100 -0.45 -11.28 -17.77
C ILE A 100 -0.95 -12.54 -17.06
N GLU A 101 -0.81 -13.72 -17.67
CA GLU A 101 -1.22 -14.98 -17.04
C GLU A 101 -0.36 -15.35 -15.83
N LEU A 102 0.94 -15.05 -15.85
CA LEU A 102 1.84 -15.23 -14.71
C LEU A 102 1.38 -14.39 -13.51
N VAL A 103 1.09 -13.11 -13.73
CA VAL A 103 0.64 -12.18 -12.68
C VAL A 103 -0.78 -12.53 -12.23
N LYS A 104 -1.68 -12.90 -13.16
CA LYS A 104 -3.01 -13.45 -12.82
C LYS A 104 -2.93 -14.76 -12.05
N GLY A 105 -1.81 -15.50 -12.12
CA GLY A 105 -1.56 -16.66 -11.26
C GLY A 105 -1.78 -16.32 -9.78
N LEU A 106 -1.29 -15.16 -9.34
CA LEU A 106 -1.51 -14.62 -8.00
C LEU A 106 -3.00 -14.32 -7.75
N ARG A 107 -3.72 -13.75 -8.73
CA ARG A 107 -5.18 -13.53 -8.66
C ARG A 107 -5.97 -14.83 -8.50
N LYS A 108 -5.64 -15.84 -9.29
CA LYS A 108 -6.30 -17.16 -9.27
C LYS A 108 -6.11 -17.83 -7.91
N ASP A 109 -4.97 -17.63 -7.26
CA ASP A 109 -4.73 -18.10 -5.88
C ASP A 109 -5.61 -17.39 -4.89
N LEU A 110 -5.72 -16.06 -4.99
CA LEU A 110 -6.59 -15.27 -4.13
C LEU A 110 -8.07 -15.69 -4.33
N VAL A 111 -8.53 -15.83 -5.58
CA VAL A 111 -9.90 -16.28 -5.89
C VAL A 111 -10.18 -17.71 -5.42
N TRP A 112 -9.23 -18.63 -5.57
CA TRP A 112 -9.35 -19.99 -5.05
C TRP A 112 -9.39 -19.99 -3.52
N LEU A 113 -8.51 -19.24 -2.86
CA LEU A 113 -8.53 -19.04 -1.40
C LEU A 113 -9.88 -18.46 -0.94
N LYS A 114 -10.46 -17.52 -1.70
CA LYS A 114 -11.81 -16.99 -1.44
C LYS A 114 -12.88 -18.07 -1.50
N GLN A 115 -12.84 -18.91 -2.53
CA GLN A 115 -13.82 -19.97 -2.73
C GLN A 115 -13.72 -21.08 -1.68
N GLN A 116 -12.51 -21.35 -1.17
CA GLN A 116 -12.29 -22.37 -0.15
C GLN A 116 -12.49 -21.86 1.28
N TYR A 117 -12.26 -20.57 1.55
CA TYR A 117 -12.16 -20.05 2.92
C TYR A 117 -12.95 -18.76 3.22
N GLY A 118 -13.72 -18.21 2.28
CA GLY A 118 -14.53 -16.99 2.49
C GLY A 118 -13.87 -15.69 2.00
N ASP A 119 -14.45 -14.53 2.29
CA ASP A 119 -14.07 -13.26 1.64
C ASP A 119 -12.60 -12.86 1.88
N LEU A 120 -11.95 -12.33 0.83
CA LEU A 120 -10.55 -11.90 0.87
C LEU A 120 -10.40 -10.60 1.66
N GLU A 121 -9.38 -10.60 2.53
CA GLU A 121 -9.11 -9.56 3.52
C GLU A 121 -8.19 -8.47 2.97
N PHE A 122 -8.52 -7.20 3.24
CA PHE A 122 -7.61 -6.08 3.03
C PHE A 122 -6.89 -5.75 4.34
N MET A 123 -5.57 -5.71 4.30
CA MET A 123 -4.71 -5.26 5.39
C MET A 123 -4.10 -3.91 5.02
N ILE A 124 -4.27 -2.91 5.90
CA ILE A 124 -3.51 -1.67 5.82
C ILE A 124 -2.14 -1.97 6.42
N THR A 125 -1.16 -2.21 5.56
CA THR A 125 0.19 -2.60 5.96
C THR A 125 1.03 -1.43 6.47
N GLU A 126 0.74 -0.22 5.99
CA GLU A 126 1.42 1.00 6.44
C GLU A 126 0.46 2.18 6.36
N ASN A 127 0.27 2.88 7.48
CA ASN A 127 -0.41 4.16 7.55
C ASN A 127 0.19 4.95 8.72
N GLY A 128 0.52 6.22 8.48
CA GLY A 128 1.15 7.09 9.45
C GLY A 128 0.93 8.55 9.08
N LEU A 129 0.75 9.41 10.09
CA LEU A 129 0.55 10.84 9.93
C LEU A 129 1.81 11.59 10.37
N SER A 130 2.35 12.45 9.49
CA SER A 130 3.32 13.48 9.91
C SER A 130 2.58 14.80 10.12
N ASN A 131 2.81 15.50 11.22
CA ASN A 131 1.97 16.64 11.60
C ASN A 131 2.63 18.01 11.36
N ARG A 132 1.86 18.94 10.76
CA ARG A 132 2.03 20.42 10.76
C ARG A 132 0.68 21.19 10.86
N GLY A 133 -0.40 20.61 11.42
CA GLY A 133 -1.66 21.30 11.81
C GLY A 133 -2.89 21.10 10.90
N GLY A 134 -4.11 21.15 11.50
CA GLY A 134 -5.45 21.00 10.89
C GLY A 134 -6.44 20.30 11.87
N LEU A 135 -7.74 20.65 11.90
CA LEU A 135 -8.69 20.26 12.98
C LEU A 135 -10.07 19.72 12.51
N ASP A 136 -10.26 19.29 11.26
CA ASP A 136 -11.57 18.79 10.85
C ASP A 136 -11.49 17.71 9.76
N ASP A 137 -11.85 16.49 10.13
CA ASP A 137 -11.94 15.31 9.27
C ASP A 137 -12.94 14.28 9.84
N GLN A 138 -14.24 14.59 9.76
CA GLN A 138 -15.32 13.67 10.11
C GLN A 138 -15.85 12.85 8.90
N ASP A 139 -15.95 11.54 9.15
CA ASP A 139 -16.79 10.46 8.61
C ASP A 139 -16.97 10.23 7.10
N ARG A 140 -16.51 9.03 6.67
CA ARG A 140 -16.98 8.29 5.48
C ARG A 140 -17.05 6.79 5.78
N GLU A 141 -18.23 6.27 6.09
CA GLU A 141 -18.49 4.82 6.22
C GLU A 141 -18.78 4.20 4.84
N ASP A 142 -17.74 3.91 4.05
CA ASP A 142 -17.89 3.39 2.68
C ASP A 142 -18.01 1.84 2.61
N GLY A 143 -18.27 1.16 3.74
CA GLY A 143 -18.54 -0.29 3.77
C GLY A 143 -17.37 -1.20 3.34
N VAL A 144 -16.13 -0.71 3.41
CA VAL A 144 -14.92 -1.43 2.98
C VAL A 144 -14.49 -2.46 4.03
N ASN A 145 -14.25 -3.70 3.60
CA ASN A 145 -13.80 -4.81 4.48
C ASN A 145 -12.31 -4.68 4.85
N VAL A 146 -11.98 -3.74 5.74
CA VAL A 146 -10.64 -3.58 6.34
C VAL A 146 -10.52 -4.51 7.54
N THR A 147 -9.51 -5.37 7.54
CA THR A 147 -9.40 -6.48 8.52
C THR A 147 -8.22 -6.35 9.48
N ALA A 148 -7.23 -5.55 9.12
CA ALA A 148 -6.06 -5.29 9.95
C ALA A 148 -5.45 -3.92 9.60
N TYR A 149 -4.85 -3.29 10.61
CA TYR A 149 -4.15 -2.02 10.52
C TYR A 149 -2.82 -2.11 11.27
N THR A 150 -1.72 -1.74 10.59
CA THR A 150 -0.40 -1.61 11.21
C THR A 150 0.10 -0.17 11.11
N ALA A 151 0.27 0.48 12.26
CA ALA A 151 0.79 1.83 12.35
C ALA A 151 2.25 1.89 11.87
N TRP A 152 2.54 2.80 10.94
CA TRP A 152 3.91 3.20 10.63
C TRP A 152 4.32 4.34 11.57
N THR A 153 5.22 4.14 12.53
CA THR A 153 6.02 2.93 12.83
C THR A 153 5.97 2.62 14.32
N LEU A 154 6.27 1.37 14.70
CA LEU A 154 6.41 0.98 16.10
C LEU A 154 7.39 1.90 16.84
N MET A 155 8.54 2.20 16.24
CA MET A 155 9.58 3.05 16.84
C MET A 155 10.22 3.95 15.78
N ASP A 156 10.87 5.03 16.23
CA ASP A 156 11.65 5.88 15.35
C ASP A 156 12.71 5.06 14.62
N ASN A 157 12.88 5.32 13.33
CA ASN A 157 13.80 4.59 12.46
C ASN A 157 14.57 5.58 11.57
N PHE A 158 15.29 5.05 10.57
CA PHE A 158 15.94 5.85 9.55
C PHE A 158 14.96 6.11 8.40
N GLU A 159 14.52 7.36 8.26
CA GLU A 159 13.49 7.78 7.32
C GLU A 159 14.10 8.21 5.97
N TRP A 160 14.76 7.26 5.31
CA TRP A 160 15.27 7.39 3.94
C TRP A 160 16.10 8.67 3.73
N MET A 161 15.69 9.53 2.79
CA MET A 161 16.38 10.78 2.46
C MET A 161 16.37 11.79 3.62
N ASN A 162 15.47 11.64 4.59
CA ASN A 162 15.40 12.50 5.78
C ASN A 162 16.29 12.01 6.93
N GLY A 163 16.93 10.84 6.77
CA GLY A 163 17.74 10.22 7.81
C GLY A 163 16.99 10.10 9.13
N TYR A 164 17.62 10.54 10.24
CA TYR A 164 16.98 10.54 11.56
C TYR A 164 16.28 11.88 11.89
N GLY A 165 16.06 12.77 10.92
CA GLY A 165 15.49 14.10 11.15
C GLY A 165 13.97 14.11 11.35
N VAL A 166 13.27 13.11 10.82
CA VAL A 166 11.80 12.96 10.94
C VAL A 166 11.49 11.76 11.83
N LYS A 167 10.49 11.90 12.70
CA LYS A 167 10.11 10.92 13.72
C LYS A 167 8.65 10.50 13.52
N PHE A 168 8.44 9.21 13.27
CA PHE A 168 7.13 8.59 13.05
C PHE A 168 6.79 7.54 14.12
N GLY A 169 7.73 7.23 15.02
CA GLY A 169 7.58 6.15 15.98
C GLY A 169 6.54 6.43 17.04
N LEU A 170 5.74 5.41 17.37
CA LEU A 170 5.02 5.36 18.66
C LEU A 170 6.00 5.41 19.84
N TYR A 171 7.22 4.89 19.65
CA TYR A 171 8.32 4.96 20.60
C TYR A 171 9.44 5.86 20.06
N GLU A 172 9.89 6.80 20.90
CA GLU A 172 11.14 7.53 20.66
C GLU A 172 12.34 6.59 20.76
N VAL A 173 13.32 6.74 19.87
CA VAL A 173 14.62 6.07 19.97
C VAL A 173 15.72 7.09 20.19
N ASP A 174 16.53 6.91 21.23
CA ASP A 174 17.78 7.66 21.41
C ASP A 174 18.85 7.08 20.48
N PHE A 175 19.16 7.79 19.40
CA PHE A 175 20.18 7.36 18.43
C PHE A 175 21.61 7.67 18.87
N THR A 176 21.80 8.45 19.94
CA THR A 176 23.12 8.76 20.53
C THR A 176 23.53 7.74 21.58
N ASP A 177 22.56 7.15 22.28
CA ASP A 177 22.77 6.03 23.20
C ASP A 177 23.12 4.74 22.42
N PRO A 178 24.30 4.11 22.66
CA PRO A 178 24.66 2.84 22.01
C PRO A 178 23.63 1.72 22.23
N GLU A 179 22.90 1.72 23.34
CA GLU A 179 21.87 0.73 23.65
C GLU A 179 20.53 1.00 22.91
N ARG A 180 20.42 2.15 22.23
CA ARG A 180 19.24 2.59 21.46
C ARG A 180 17.98 2.55 22.32
N LYS A 181 18.01 3.18 23.48
CA LYS A 181 16.88 3.18 24.42
C LYS A 181 15.58 3.63 23.72
N ARG A 182 14.49 2.90 23.98
CA ARG A 182 13.14 3.21 23.48
C ARG A 182 12.26 3.76 24.58
N THR A 183 11.59 4.88 24.33
CA THR A 183 10.70 5.54 25.29
C THR A 183 9.31 5.71 24.67
N PRO A 184 8.22 5.19 25.27
CA PRO A 184 6.89 5.31 24.71
C PRO A 184 6.44 6.78 24.65
N ARG A 185 5.85 7.19 23.52
CA ARG A 185 5.18 8.48 23.40
C ARG A 185 3.72 8.38 23.86
N ALA A 186 3.05 9.52 24.00
CA ALA A 186 1.61 9.58 24.25
C ALA A 186 0.80 8.79 23.19
N SER A 187 1.24 8.82 21.92
CA SER A 187 0.64 8.05 20.83
C SER A 187 0.71 6.54 21.06
N ALA A 188 1.75 6.00 21.70
CA ALA A 188 1.82 4.59 22.06
C ALA A 188 0.73 4.20 23.07
N HIS A 189 0.51 5.03 24.09
CA HIS A 189 -0.52 4.78 25.09
C HIS A 189 -1.94 4.91 24.51
N TYR A 190 -2.15 5.89 23.63
CA TYR A 190 -3.41 6.07 22.91
C TYR A 190 -3.71 4.88 21.99
N TYR A 191 -2.74 4.48 21.15
CA TYR A 191 -2.87 3.34 20.25
C TYR A 191 -3.12 2.03 21.00
N ALA A 192 -2.42 1.81 22.12
CA ALA A 192 -2.67 0.67 23.01
C ALA A 192 -4.09 0.67 23.61
N SER A 193 -4.63 1.85 23.91
CA SER A 193 -5.99 1.99 24.43
C SER A 193 -7.04 1.70 23.35
N ILE A 194 -6.82 2.15 22.12
CA ILE A 194 -7.68 1.80 20.97
C ILE A 194 -7.72 0.29 20.79
N ILE A 195 -6.56 -0.38 20.74
CA ILE A 195 -6.49 -1.84 20.60
C ILE A 195 -7.23 -2.54 21.74
N ARG A 196 -7.02 -2.10 22.99
CA ARG A 196 -7.65 -2.73 24.17
C ARG A 196 -9.16 -2.57 24.20
N THR A 197 -9.68 -1.45 23.74
CA THR A 197 -11.10 -1.11 23.83
C THR A 197 -11.88 -1.37 22.55
N HIS A 198 -11.18 -1.60 21.44
CA HIS A 198 -11.74 -1.66 20.09
C HIS A 198 -12.60 -0.41 19.78
N SER A 199 -12.21 0.76 20.29
CA SER A 199 -12.92 2.03 20.14
C SER A 199 -11.95 3.19 19.98
N LEU A 200 -12.37 4.22 19.24
CA LEU A 200 -11.67 5.51 19.17
C LEU A 200 -12.03 6.43 20.35
N ASP A 201 -13.15 6.19 21.02
CA ASP A 201 -13.61 6.93 22.19
C ASP A 201 -12.92 6.44 23.47
N VAL A 202 -11.60 6.59 23.52
CA VAL A 202 -10.80 6.22 24.69
C VAL A 202 -10.66 7.41 25.63
N PRO A 203 -10.93 7.26 26.95
CA PRO A 203 -10.68 8.31 27.91
C PRO A 203 -9.19 8.65 27.88
N THR A 204 -8.85 9.92 27.62
CA THR A 204 -7.48 10.40 27.72
C THR A 204 -7.04 10.22 29.17
N THR A 205 -6.24 9.18 29.44
CA THR A 205 -5.59 9.05 30.74
C THR A 205 -4.66 10.24 30.90
N GLN A 206 -5.06 11.20 31.75
CA GLN A 206 -4.12 12.16 32.31
C GLN A 206 -2.99 11.37 32.96
N ASN A 207 -1.77 11.54 32.46
CA ASN A 207 -0.59 10.85 32.92
C ASN A 207 -0.41 11.06 34.44
N ASN A 208 -0.58 9.99 35.20
CA ASN A 208 0.02 9.84 36.52
C ASN A 208 1.10 8.76 36.41
N VAL A 209 2.28 9.16 35.92
CA VAL A 209 3.57 8.52 36.23
C VAL A 209 4.62 9.63 36.30
#